data_AF-A0A356FUN4-F1
#
_entry.id   AF-A0A356FUN4-F1
#
_cell.length_a   1.000
_cell.length_b   1.000
_cell.length_c   1.000
_cell.angle_alpha   90.00
_cell.angle_beta   90.00
_cell.angle_gamma   90.00
#
_symmetry.space_group_name_H-M   'P 1'
#
loop_
_entity.id
_entity.type
_entity.pdbx_description
1 polymer ?
#
loop_
_entity_poly.entity_id
_entity_poly.type
_entity_poly.pdbx_seq_one_letter_code
_entity_poly.pdbx_strand_id
1 'polypeptide(L)'
;MQARTSSRIYNQSALEVWFSCIEIDWEPHFSPDVLSRGQQIYREGKITEIELTEQEAIVHCSFSRKDNCYAVIDWVNKRPKVRASIEDNETGRAVAVAGMYEIEELIADEIDPLPYAPQQKLSRDKLNHRNNNRQIENTKQAPKPNYTEANRQADLGKPARPLRRLTPRLEGLETGLRLTAYWVSPDFQREPAFQQGSSTLNSS
;
A
#
# COMPACT_ATOMS: atom_id res chain seq x y z
N MET A 1 12.03 5.66 -15.79
CA MET A 1 11.41 4.35 -15.48
C MET A 1 11.62 3.47 -16.68
N GLN A 2 12.39 2.39 -16.54
CA GLN A 2 12.51 1.38 -17.59
C GLN A 2 11.14 0.74 -17.74
N ALA A 3 10.51 0.83 -18.92
CA ALA A 3 9.29 0.08 -19.20
C ALA A 3 9.62 -1.40 -19.02
N ARG A 4 9.02 -2.04 -18.02
CA ARG A 4 9.21 -3.48 -17.75
C ARG A 4 8.52 -4.26 -18.87
N THR A 5 9.16 -5.35 -19.27
CA THR A 5 8.91 -6.09 -20.53
C THR A 5 8.14 -7.39 -20.33
N SER A 6 7.65 -7.66 -19.13
CA SER A 6 6.87 -8.86 -18.81
C SER A 6 5.53 -8.83 -19.56
N SER A 7 5.23 -9.89 -20.30
CA SER A 7 3.89 -10.15 -20.83
C SER A 7 2.92 -10.41 -19.67
N ARG A 8 1.72 -9.84 -19.70
CA ARG A 8 0.70 -10.00 -18.65
C ARG A 8 -0.58 -10.53 -19.28
N ILE A 9 -0.99 -11.73 -18.89
CA ILE A 9 -2.19 -12.42 -19.40
C ILE A 9 -3.17 -12.61 -18.23
N TYR A 10 -4.33 -11.99 -18.29
CA TYR A 10 -5.35 -12.08 -17.23
C TYR A 10 -6.73 -11.70 -17.77
N ASN A 11 -7.75 -11.98 -16.96
CA ASN A 11 -9.08 -11.40 -17.10
C ASN A 11 -9.48 -10.72 -15.78
N GLN A 12 -10.58 -9.96 -15.80
CA GLN A 12 -11.03 -9.21 -14.62
C GLN A 12 -11.32 -10.09 -13.39
N SER A 13 -11.90 -11.27 -13.61
CA SER A 13 -12.26 -12.21 -12.53
C SER A 13 -11.02 -12.73 -11.81
N ALA A 14 -10.00 -13.13 -12.56
CA ALA A 14 -8.72 -13.55 -12.00
C ALA A 14 -8.05 -12.42 -11.21
N LEU A 15 -8.08 -11.19 -11.73
CA LEU A 15 -7.48 -10.03 -11.06
C LEU A 15 -8.10 -9.78 -9.67
N GLU A 16 -9.43 -9.88 -9.54
CA GLU A 16 -10.13 -9.70 -8.25
C GLU A 16 -9.81 -10.81 -7.23
N VAL A 17 -9.67 -12.06 -7.70
CA VAL A 17 -9.24 -13.18 -6.85
C VAL A 17 -7.82 -12.93 -6.34
N TRP A 18 -6.90 -12.55 -7.23
CA TRP A 18 -5.51 -12.32 -6.86
C TRP A 18 -5.32 -11.07 -6.00
N PHE A 19 -6.12 -10.02 -6.19
CA PHE A 19 -6.20 -8.88 -5.26
C PHE A 19 -6.47 -9.35 -3.83
N SER A 20 -7.47 -10.22 -3.65
CA SER A 20 -7.80 -10.79 -2.34
C SER A 20 -6.69 -11.68 -1.76
N CYS A 21 -5.87 -12.28 -2.63
CA CYS A 21 -4.73 -13.10 -2.21
C CYS A 21 -3.56 -12.23 -1.72
N ILE A 22 -3.19 -11.19 -2.48
CA ILE A 22 -2.06 -10.31 -2.13
C ILE A 22 -2.35 -9.39 -0.92
N GLU A 23 -3.61 -9.15 -0.58
CA GLU A 23 -3.98 -8.45 0.67
C GLU A 23 -3.49 -9.21 1.93
N ILE A 24 -3.23 -10.52 1.79
CA ILE A 24 -2.66 -11.34 2.85
C ILE A 24 -1.14 -11.24 2.77
N ASP A 25 -0.50 -10.94 3.91
CA ASP A 25 0.96 -10.90 4.02
C ASP A 25 1.58 -12.26 3.68
N TRP A 26 2.08 -12.38 2.45
CA TRP A 26 2.51 -13.63 1.86
C TRP A 26 4.01 -13.89 2.00
N GLU A 27 4.82 -12.84 2.15
CA GLU A 27 6.27 -12.94 2.30
C GLU A 27 6.69 -13.89 3.45
N PRO A 28 6.04 -13.88 4.64
CA PRO A 28 6.39 -14.77 5.74
C PRO A 28 6.24 -16.27 5.44
N HIS A 29 5.62 -16.65 4.31
CA HIS A 29 5.54 -18.05 3.86
C HIS A 29 6.80 -18.53 3.12
N PHE A 30 7.77 -17.65 2.89
CA PHE A 30 9.04 -17.94 2.25
C PHE A 30 10.20 -17.75 3.25
N SER A 31 11.31 -18.48 3.04
CA SER A 31 12.50 -18.27 3.85
C SER A 31 13.19 -16.94 3.45
N PRO A 32 13.95 -16.30 4.35
CA PRO A 32 14.66 -15.06 4.05
C PRO A 32 15.57 -15.15 2.80
N ASP A 33 16.25 -16.28 2.61
CA ASP A 33 17.12 -16.50 1.44
C ASP A 33 16.33 -16.57 0.13
N VAL A 34 15.19 -17.26 0.15
CA VAL A 34 14.27 -17.34 -1.00
C VAL A 34 13.68 -15.97 -1.32
N LEU A 35 13.31 -15.19 -0.30
CA LEU A 35 12.83 -13.81 -0.48
C LEU A 35 13.90 -12.93 -1.11
N SER A 36 15.11 -12.93 -0.55
CA SER A 36 16.25 -12.16 -1.07
C SER A 36 16.54 -12.49 -2.53
N ARG A 37 16.53 -13.79 -2.87
CA ARG A 37 16.73 -14.27 -4.23
C ARG A 37 15.59 -13.87 -5.16
N GLY A 38 14.35 -14.01 -4.74
CA GLY A 38 13.18 -13.60 -5.53
C GLY A 38 13.18 -12.09 -5.81
N GLN A 39 13.50 -11.27 -4.81
CA GLN A 39 13.67 -9.83 -5.01
C GLN A 39 14.78 -9.50 -6.01
N GLN A 40 15.88 -10.24 -6.01
CA GLN A 40 16.93 -10.07 -7.02
C GLN A 40 16.42 -10.41 -8.43
N ILE A 41 15.74 -11.56 -8.60
CA ILE A 41 15.15 -12.00 -9.87
C ILE A 41 14.18 -10.95 -10.42
N TYR A 42 13.30 -10.42 -9.56
CA TYR A 42 12.37 -9.35 -9.91
C TYR A 42 13.11 -8.06 -10.30
N ARG A 43 14.05 -7.58 -9.47
CA ARG A 43 14.82 -6.34 -9.77
C ARG A 43 15.61 -6.42 -11.07
N GLU A 44 16.19 -7.58 -11.37
CA GLU A 44 16.92 -7.85 -12.62
C GLU A 44 16.01 -8.01 -13.85
N GLY A 45 14.68 -8.03 -13.68
CA GLY A 45 13.72 -8.12 -14.78
C GLY A 45 13.73 -9.48 -15.47
N LYS A 46 13.94 -10.56 -14.70
CA LYS A 46 14.01 -11.93 -15.23
C LYS A 46 12.64 -12.56 -15.50
N ILE A 47 11.58 -11.98 -14.95
CA ILE A 47 10.20 -12.39 -15.24
C ILE A 47 9.85 -11.94 -16.65
N THR A 48 9.54 -12.91 -17.50
CA THR A 48 9.21 -12.67 -18.91
C THR A 48 7.70 -12.65 -19.14
N GLU A 49 6.93 -13.38 -18.34
CA GLU A 49 5.47 -13.44 -18.45
C GLU A 49 4.84 -13.84 -17.12
N ILE A 50 3.65 -13.29 -16.85
CA ILE A 50 2.73 -13.78 -15.83
C ILE A 50 1.36 -14.07 -16.47
N GLU A 51 0.78 -15.20 -16.11
CA GLU A 51 -0.58 -15.58 -16.46
C GLU A 51 -1.39 -15.75 -15.17
N LEU A 52 -2.50 -15.02 -15.05
CA LEU A 52 -3.43 -15.11 -13.93
C LEU A 52 -4.72 -15.79 -14.37
N THR A 53 -5.03 -16.89 -13.68
CA THR A 53 -6.35 -17.52 -13.67
C THR A 53 -6.96 -17.38 -12.27
N GLU A 54 -8.23 -17.74 -12.11
CA GLU A 54 -8.87 -17.77 -10.79
C GLU A 54 -8.29 -18.86 -9.87
N GLN A 55 -7.64 -19.88 -10.43
CA GLN A 55 -7.16 -21.05 -9.70
C GLN A 55 -5.67 -20.94 -9.36
N GLU A 56 -4.87 -20.52 -10.33
CA GLU A 56 -3.42 -20.49 -10.26
C GLU A 56 -2.84 -19.29 -11.02
N ALA A 57 -1.63 -18.89 -10.62
CA ALA A 57 -0.79 -17.96 -11.36
C ALA A 57 0.41 -18.73 -11.91
N ILE A 58 0.72 -18.51 -13.19
CA ILE A 58 1.87 -19.11 -13.85
C ILE A 58 2.88 -18.00 -14.13
N VAL A 59 4.12 -18.22 -13.69
CA VAL A 59 5.21 -17.26 -13.76
C VAL A 59 6.29 -17.82 -14.64
N HIS A 60 6.60 -17.12 -15.72
CA HIS A 60 7.64 -17.49 -16.68
C HIS A 60 8.88 -16.65 -16.38
N CYS A 61 10.02 -17.31 -16.16
CA CYS A 61 11.29 -16.68 -15.84
C CYS A 61 12.38 -17.18 -16.79
N SER A 62 13.18 -16.25 -17.34
CA SER A 62 14.33 -16.58 -18.18
C SER A 62 15.62 -16.05 -17.56
N PHE A 63 16.48 -16.96 -17.09
CA PHE A 63 17.81 -16.61 -16.59
C PHE A 63 18.79 -16.41 -17.74
N SER A 64 18.69 -17.25 -18.76
CA SER A 64 19.44 -17.19 -20.02
C SER A 64 18.66 -17.88 -21.15
N ARG A 65 19.13 -17.81 -22.41
CA ARG A 65 18.44 -18.37 -23.59
C ARG A 65 18.05 -19.86 -23.46
N LYS A 66 18.79 -20.65 -22.69
CA LYS A 66 18.55 -22.10 -22.50
C LYS A 66 18.16 -22.46 -21.06
N ASP A 67 17.99 -21.45 -20.21
CA ASP A 67 17.74 -21.63 -18.78
C ASP A 67 16.47 -20.86 -18.43
N ASN A 68 15.35 -21.56 -18.56
CA ASN A 68 14.01 -21.05 -18.32
C ASN A 68 13.36 -21.86 -17.20
N CYS A 69 12.62 -21.18 -16.35
CA CYS A 69 11.88 -21.75 -15.24
C CYS A 69 10.43 -21.29 -15.31
N TYR A 70 9.51 -22.21 -15.09
CA TYR A 70 8.10 -21.91 -14.89
C TYR A 70 7.75 -22.24 -13.45
N ALA A 71 7.13 -21.29 -12.74
CA ALA A 71 6.59 -21.52 -11.40
C ALA A 71 5.07 -21.34 -11.44
N VAL A 72 4.35 -22.27 -10.82
CA VAL A 72 2.91 -22.24 -10.67
C VAL A 72 2.60 -22.00 -9.20
N ILE A 73 1.77 -20.99 -8.94
CA ILE A 73 1.37 -20.55 -7.61
C ILE A 73 -0.12 -20.81 -7.47
N ASP A 74 -0.48 -21.71 -6.57
CA ASP A 74 -1.87 -21.97 -6.18
C ASP A 74 -2.11 -21.30 -4.82
N TRP A 75 -3.31 -20.77 -4.57
CA TRP A 75 -3.67 -20.24 -3.26
C TRP A 75 -4.49 -21.25 -2.45
N VAL A 76 -3.88 -21.84 -1.42
CA VAL A 76 -4.52 -22.89 -0.61
C VAL A 76 -4.41 -22.54 0.86
N ASN A 77 -5.54 -22.56 1.59
CA ASN A 77 -5.59 -22.28 3.02
C ASN A 77 -4.96 -20.92 3.40
N LYS A 78 -5.21 -19.87 2.59
CA LYS A 78 -4.65 -18.52 2.76
C LYS A 78 -3.13 -18.44 2.66
N ARG A 79 -2.52 -19.35 1.90
CA ARG A 79 -1.06 -19.40 1.72
C ARG A 79 -0.73 -19.75 0.26
N PRO A 80 0.36 -19.20 -0.28
CA PRO A 80 0.85 -19.60 -1.59
C PRO A 80 1.46 -21.01 -1.50
N LYS A 81 1.03 -21.88 -2.42
CA LYS A 81 1.63 -23.19 -2.67
C LYS A 81 2.31 -23.14 -4.02
N VAL A 82 3.61 -23.47 -4.05
CA VAL A 82 4.44 -23.35 -5.25
C VAL A 82 4.76 -24.71 -5.82
N ARG A 83 4.65 -24.83 -7.15
CA ARG A 83 5.19 -25.92 -7.97
C ARG A 83 6.10 -25.29 -9.03
N ALA A 84 7.20 -25.92 -9.39
CA ALA A 84 8.11 -25.38 -10.40
C ALA A 84 8.56 -26.44 -11.40
N SER A 85 8.97 -26.02 -12.59
CA SER A 85 9.44 -26.89 -13.67
C SER A 85 10.89 -27.38 -13.50
N ILE A 86 11.56 -26.98 -12.42
CA ILE A 86 12.97 -27.29 -12.14
C ILE A 86 13.09 -28.11 -10.85
N GLU A 87 14.16 -28.89 -10.73
CA GLU A 87 14.42 -29.73 -9.55
C GLU A 87 14.79 -28.92 -8.30
N ASP A 88 15.47 -27.79 -8.50
CA ASP A 88 15.81 -26.88 -7.41
C ASP A 88 14.56 -26.13 -6.92
N ASN A 89 13.95 -26.69 -5.87
CA ASN A 89 12.78 -26.12 -5.22
C ASN A 89 13.03 -24.72 -4.66
N GLU A 90 14.23 -24.37 -4.20
CA GLU A 90 14.49 -23.04 -3.65
C GLU A 90 14.53 -22.00 -4.76
N THR A 91 15.18 -22.32 -5.89
CA THR A 91 15.14 -21.46 -7.08
C THR A 91 13.71 -21.33 -7.63
N GLY A 92 12.96 -22.43 -7.70
CA GLY A 92 11.56 -22.40 -8.15
C GLY A 92 10.68 -21.53 -7.25
N ARG A 93 10.87 -21.60 -5.93
CA ARG A 93 10.19 -20.72 -4.98
C ARG A 93 10.64 -19.27 -5.07
N ALA A 94 11.91 -19.01 -5.37
CA ALA A 94 12.41 -17.65 -5.60
C ALA A 94 11.80 -17.04 -6.87
N VAL A 95 11.61 -17.84 -7.93
CA VAL A 95 10.87 -17.42 -9.12
C VAL A 95 9.41 -17.10 -8.78
N ALA A 96 8.76 -17.91 -7.95
CA ALA A 96 7.41 -17.62 -7.49
C ALA A 96 7.34 -16.30 -6.69
N VAL A 97 8.28 -16.05 -5.78
CA VAL A 97 8.38 -14.76 -5.04
C VAL A 97 8.52 -13.59 -6.02
N ALA A 98 9.39 -13.71 -7.02
CA ALA A 98 9.56 -12.67 -8.03
C ALA A 98 8.27 -12.42 -8.83
N GLY A 99 7.53 -13.50 -9.15
CA GLY A 99 6.21 -13.40 -9.76
C GLY A 99 5.16 -12.76 -8.86
N MET A 100 5.17 -13.03 -7.55
CA MET A 100 4.26 -12.37 -6.59
C MET A 100 4.43 -10.85 -6.60
N TYR A 101 5.67 -10.34 -6.64
CA TYR A 101 5.91 -8.89 -6.78
C TYR A 101 5.41 -8.34 -8.12
N GLU A 102 5.58 -9.08 -9.22
CA GLU A 102 5.06 -8.68 -10.53
C GLU A 102 3.52 -8.64 -10.55
N ILE A 103 2.87 -9.57 -9.83
CA ILE A 103 1.41 -9.62 -9.67
C ILE A 103 0.93 -8.44 -8.82
N GLU A 104 1.62 -8.10 -7.73
CA GLU A 104 1.30 -6.91 -6.94
C GLU A 104 1.40 -5.62 -7.77
N GLU A 105 2.43 -5.49 -8.61
CA GLU A 105 2.58 -4.36 -9.52
C GLU A 105 1.43 -4.31 -10.54
N LEU A 106 1.11 -5.44 -11.18
CA LEU A 106 -0.04 -5.54 -12.09
C LEU A 106 -1.33 -5.09 -11.41
N ILE A 107 -1.59 -5.58 -10.19
CA ILE A 107 -2.80 -5.24 -9.47
C ILE A 107 -2.84 -3.76 -9.10
N ALA A 108 -1.71 -3.16 -8.72
CA ALA A 108 -1.62 -1.73 -8.44
C ALA A 108 -1.80 -0.85 -9.69
N ASP A 109 -1.41 -1.36 -10.87
CA ASP A 109 -1.63 -0.67 -12.15
C ASP A 109 -3.11 -0.73 -12.59
N GLU A 110 -3.79 -1.85 -12.33
CA GLU A 110 -5.13 -2.12 -12.89
C GLU A 110 -6.29 -1.77 -11.94
N ILE A 111 -6.10 -1.90 -10.63
CA ILE A 111 -7.16 -1.62 -9.66
C ILE A 111 -7.05 -0.17 -9.19
N ASP A 112 -8.06 0.62 -9.56
CA ASP A 112 -8.17 2.02 -9.15
C ASP A 112 -8.01 2.16 -7.63
N PRO A 113 -7.22 3.14 -7.14
CA PRO A 113 -7.11 3.37 -5.71
C PRO A 113 -8.50 3.66 -5.15
N LEU A 114 -8.83 3.02 -4.02
CA LEU A 114 -10.13 3.19 -3.36
C LEU A 114 -10.51 4.67 -3.33
N PRO A 115 -11.72 5.04 -3.78
CA PRO A 115 -12.15 6.43 -3.74
C PRO A 115 -12.03 6.90 -2.30
N TYR A 116 -11.28 7.99 -2.09
CA TYR A 116 -11.10 8.59 -0.78
C TYR A 116 -12.47 8.81 -0.14
N ALA A 117 -12.84 7.97 0.82
CA ALA A 117 -14.01 8.17 1.66
C ALA A 117 -13.57 9.09 2.81
N PRO A 118 -14.03 10.35 2.85
CA PRO A 118 -13.77 11.20 4.01
C PRO A 118 -14.35 10.47 5.22
N GLN A 119 -13.53 10.19 6.24
CA GLN A 119 -14.03 9.57 7.46
C GLN A 119 -15.21 10.39 7.97
N GLN A 120 -16.40 9.77 8.03
CA GLN A 120 -17.57 10.41 8.59
C GLN A 120 -17.25 10.78 10.03
N LYS A 121 -17.08 12.09 10.27
CA LYS A 121 -17.07 12.62 11.63
C LYS A 121 -18.42 12.24 12.22
N LEU A 122 -18.43 11.30 13.14
CA LEU A 122 -19.55 11.09 14.05
C LEU A 122 -19.82 12.45 14.71
N SER A 123 -20.86 13.13 14.24
CA SER A 123 -21.35 14.37 14.83
C SER A 123 -21.68 14.08 16.30
N ARG A 124 -21.02 14.81 17.21
CA ARG A 124 -21.21 14.74 18.68
C ARG A 124 -22.67 14.92 19.12
N ASP A 125 -23.56 15.36 18.23
CA ASP A 125 -24.95 15.68 18.53
C ASP A 125 -25.87 14.46 18.76
N LYS A 126 -25.42 13.22 18.45
CA LYS A 126 -26.22 12.01 18.74
C LYS A 126 -25.93 11.32 20.07
N LEU A 127 -25.08 11.89 20.93
CA LEU A 127 -24.76 11.32 22.26
C LEU A 127 -25.58 11.87 23.43
N ASN A 128 -26.43 12.88 23.23
CA ASN A 128 -27.09 13.57 24.34
C ASN A 128 -28.60 13.29 24.54
N HIS A 129 -29.20 12.30 23.88
CA HIS A 129 -30.61 11.94 24.12
C HIS A 129 -30.83 10.43 24.24
N ARG A 130 -30.26 9.79 25.27
CA ARG A 130 -30.89 8.61 25.91
C ARG A 130 -30.25 8.24 27.26
N ASN A 131 -30.41 9.07 28.28
CA ASN A 131 -30.22 8.63 29.67
C ASN A 131 -31.56 8.67 30.40
N ASN A 132 -32.18 7.50 30.57
CA ASN A 132 -32.68 7.03 31.87
C ASN A 132 -33.20 5.58 31.79
N ASN A 133 -32.55 4.70 32.57
CA ASN A 133 -33.00 3.43 33.14
C ASN A 133 -33.26 2.22 32.21
N ARG A 134 -32.37 1.20 32.25
CA ARG A 134 -32.41 0.07 33.21
C ARG A 134 -31.36 -1.02 32.91
N GLN A 135 -30.75 -1.48 34.00
CA GLN A 135 -30.27 -2.84 34.33
C GLN A 135 -29.15 -3.54 33.52
N ILE A 136 -28.03 -3.67 34.26
CA ILE A 136 -26.97 -4.69 34.35
C ILE A 136 -27.32 -6.07 33.74
N GLU A 137 -26.43 -6.63 32.90
CA GLU A 137 -25.83 -7.97 33.10
C GLU A 137 -24.61 -8.25 32.18
N ASN A 138 -23.73 -9.13 32.68
CA ASN A 138 -22.38 -9.55 32.27
C ASN A 138 -22.16 -9.79 30.76
N THR A 139 -20.97 -9.55 30.16
CA THR A 139 -19.83 -10.51 30.20
C THR A 139 -18.52 -9.91 29.63
N LYS A 140 -17.45 -10.03 30.44
CA LYS A 140 -15.98 -10.17 30.21
C LYS A 140 -15.31 -9.65 28.91
N GLN A 141 -14.26 -8.86 29.15
CA GLN A 141 -13.34 -8.18 28.22
C GLN A 141 -12.22 -9.08 27.66
N ALA A 142 -11.64 -8.65 26.52
CA ALA A 142 -10.22 -8.79 26.19
C ALA A 142 -9.67 -7.43 25.69
N PRO A 143 -8.37 -7.10 25.89
CA PRO A 143 -7.89 -5.73 26.09
C PRO A 143 -7.48 -4.98 24.81
N LYS A 144 -7.63 -3.64 24.82
CA LYS A 144 -7.09 -2.72 23.79
C LYS A 144 -5.94 -1.86 24.37
N PRO A 145 -4.91 -1.54 23.56
CA PRO A 145 -3.64 -0.98 24.02
C PRO A 145 -3.70 0.50 24.42
N ASN A 146 -2.90 0.83 25.43
CA ASN A 146 -2.64 2.17 25.97
C ASN A 146 -1.96 3.08 24.94
N TYR A 147 -2.58 4.24 24.65
CA TYR A 147 -1.86 5.40 24.15
C TYR A 147 -1.84 6.46 25.26
N THR A 148 -0.64 6.71 25.77
CA THR A 148 -0.32 7.52 26.95
C THR A 148 -0.81 8.96 26.83
N GLU A 149 -1.45 9.45 27.89
CA GLU A 149 -2.10 10.75 28.05
C GLU A 149 -1.15 11.95 28.21
N ALA A 150 -0.04 11.99 27.47
CA ALA A 150 1.05 12.93 27.78
C ALA A 150 0.96 14.33 27.13
N ASN A 151 -0.08 14.70 26.38
CA ASN A 151 -0.13 16.01 25.71
C ASN A 151 -1.52 16.65 25.65
N ARG A 152 -2.31 16.56 26.74
CA ARG A 152 -3.67 17.15 26.81
C ARG A 152 -3.76 18.45 27.61
N GLN A 153 -2.72 19.27 27.66
CA GLN A 153 -2.74 20.57 28.34
C GLN A 153 -1.95 21.65 27.59
N ALA A 154 -2.48 22.12 26.45
CA ALA A 154 -2.16 23.45 25.90
C ALA A 154 -3.04 23.79 24.68
N ASP A 155 -4.37 23.95 24.81
CA ASP A 155 -5.12 24.82 23.86
C ASP A 155 -6.58 25.12 24.27
N LEU A 156 -6.86 25.37 25.55
CA LEU A 156 -8.15 25.92 25.96
C LEU A 156 -8.16 27.42 25.69
N GLY A 157 -8.46 27.82 24.44
CA GLY A 157 -8.68 29.23 24.10
C GLY A 157 -8.52 29.63 22.64
N LYS A 158 -8.06 28.77 21.74
CA LYS A 158 -7.95 29.13 20.31
C LYS A 158 -9.20 28.72 19.54
N PRO A 159 -9.72 29.58 18.64
CA PRO A 159 -10.79 29.20 17.74
C PRO A 159 -10.37 27.94 16.99
N ALA A 160 -11.27 26.96 16.90
CA ALA A 160 -11.04 25.74 16.16
C ALA A 160 -10.49 26.09 14.76
N ARG A 161 -9.29 25.60 14.43
CA ARG A 161 -8.67 25.91 13.14
C ARG A 161 -9.67 25.58 12.03
N PRO A 162 -9.98 26.54 11.14
CA PRO A 162 -10.92 26.29 10.05
C PRO A 162 -10.45 25.11 9.22
N LEU A 163 -11.41 24.29 8.75
CA LEU A 163 -11.15 23.17 7.85
C LEU A 163 -10.47 23.72 6.58
N ARG A 164 -9.22 23.33 6.36
CA ARG A 164 -8.43 23.69 5.17
C ARG A 164 -7.86 22.42 4.54
N ARG A 165 -7.82 22.35 3.21
CA ARG A 165 -7.24 21.24 2.44
C ARG A 165 -5.78 21.55 2.11
N LEU A 166 -4.86 20.63 2.40
CA LEU A 166 -3.48 20.74 1.91
C LEU A 166 -3.45 20.35 0.43
N THR A 167 -2.94 21.24 -0.43
CA THR A 167 -2.81 21.00 -1.88
C THR A 167 -1.35 21.14 -2.31
N PRO A 168 -0.69 20.04 -2.69
CA PRO A 168 0.65 20.11 -3.28
C PRO A 168 0.57 20.59 -4.74
N ARG A 169 1.61 21.29 -5.18
CA ARG A 169 1.83 21.72 -6.57
C ARG A 169 3.29 21.43 -6.93
N LEU A 170 3.48 20.58 -7.93
CA LEU A 170 4.78 20.36 -8.55
C LEU A 170 4.92 21.27 -9.77
N GLU A 171 6.07 21.89 -9.93
CA GLU A 171 6.42 22.75 -11.05
C GLU A 171 7.81 22.36 -11.58
N GLY A 172 7.92 22.21 -12.90
CA GLY A 172 9.19 21.97 -13.57
C GLY A 172 9.97 23.29 -13.73
N LEU A 173 11.24 23.27 -13.35
CA LEU A 173 12.22 24.33 -13.54
C LEU A 173 13.39 23.79 -14.35
N GLU A 174 14.19 24.66 -14.97
CA GLU A 174 15.41 24.25 -15.70
C GLU A 174 16.40 23.47 -14.79
N THR A 175 16.38 23.73 -13.48
CA THR A 175 17.25 23.08 -12.48
C THR A 175 16.61 21.86 -11.80
N GLY A 176 15.41 21.44 -12.20
CA GLY A 176 14.71 20.28 -11.62
C GLY A 176 13.25 20.53 -11.26
N LEU A 177 12.71 19.78 -10.30
CA LEU A 177 11.31 19.89 -9.86
C LEU A 177 11.21 20.68 -8.54
N ARG A 178 10.26 21.61 -8.48
CA ARG A 178 9.90 22.33 -7.26
C ARG A 178 8.54 21.88 -6.76
N LEU A 179 8.50 21.41 -5.51
CA LEU A 179 7.26 21.15 -4.78
C LEU A 179 6.91 22.38 -3.92
N THR A 180 5.69 22.90 -4.09
CA THR A 180 5.09 23.90 -3.18
C THR A 180 3.79 23.34 -2.61
N ALA A 181 3.46 23.65 -1.36
CA ALA A 181 2.22 23.22 -0.74
C ALA A 181 1.43 24.43 -0.24
N TYR A 182 0.11 24.37 -0.39
CA TYR A 182 -0.82 25.43 0.01
C TYR A 182 -1.93 24.87 0.89
N TRP A 183 -2.34 25.62 1.91
CA TRP A 183 -3.62 25.47 2.56
C TRP A 183 -4.70 26.11 1.69
N VAL A 184 -5.74 25.36 1.37
CA VAL A 184 -6.90 25.83 0.60
C VAL A 184 -8.12 25.85 1.52
N SER A 185 -8.66 27.04 1.73
CA SER A 185 -9.89 27.26 2.51
C SER A 185 -11.14 26.87 1.70
N PRO A 186 -12.33 26.71 2.32
CA PRO A 186 -13.56 26.32 1.61
C PRO A 186 -14.02 27.33 0.55
N ASP A 187 -13.59 28.58 0.66
CA ASP A 187 -13.77 29.68 -0.30
C ASP A 187 -12.70 29.68 -1.42
N PHE A 188 -11.91 28.60 -1.51
CA PHE A 188 -10.82 28.40 -2.47
C PHE A 188 -9.63 29.35 -2.32
N GLN A 189 -9.57 30.13 -1.23
CA GLN A 189 -8.41 30.96 -0.92
C GLN A 189 -7.19 30.10 -0.58
N ARG A 190 -6.03 30.47 -1.12
CA ARG A 190 -4.77 29.71 -0.98
C ARG A 190 -3.78 30.48 -0.11
N GLU A 191 -3.26 29.80 0.91
CA GLU A 191 -2.18 30.30 1.76
C GLU A 191 -0.99 29.32 1.70
N PRO A 192 0.27 29.76 1.60
CA PRO A 192 1.42 28.86 1.66
C PRO A 192 1.39 27.99 2.93
N ALA A 193 1.61 26.68 2.78
CA ALA A 193 1.56 25.75 3.90
C ALA A 193 2.82 25.82 4.78
N PHE A 194 3.92 26.27 4.20
CA PHE A 194 5.18 26.50 4.88
C PHE A 194 5.45 28.00 4.91
N GLN A 195 5.77 28.53 6.09
CA GLN A 195 6.32 29.88 6.19
C GLN A 195 7.71 29.86 5.55
N GLN A 196 7.93 30.68 4.52
CA GLN A 196 9.30 31.03 4.15
C GLN A 196 9.85 31.78 5.36
N GLY A 197 10.74 31.14 6.12
CA GLY A 197 11.50 31.83 7.14
C GLY A 197 12.25 32.96 6.46
N SER A 198 11.80 34.20 6.67
CA SER A 198 12.62 35.37 6.45
C SER A 198 13.78 35.29 7.44
N SER A 199 14.87 34.65 7.04
CA SER A 199 16.16 34.86 7.67
C SER A 199 16.61 36.27 7.32
N THR A 200 16.05 37.28 7.99
CA THR A 200 16.74 38.55 8.19
C THR A 200 17.95 38.23 9.08
N LEU A 201 19.06 37.86 8.43
CA LEU A 201 20.39 38.03 9.00
C LEU A 201 20.56 39.52 9.25
N ASN A 202 20.25 39.98 10.46
CA ASN A 202 20.72 41.27 10.94
C ASN A 202 22.25 41.18 11.00
N SER A 203 22.90 41.82 10.05
CA SER A 203 24.31 42.18 10.16
C SER A 203 24.42 43.33 11.16
N SER A 204 25.03 43.06 12.31
CA SER A 204 25.74 44.03 13.16
C SER A 204 26.74 43.27 14.02
#